data_AF-D8QII5-F1
#
_entry.id   AF-D8QII5-F1
#
_cell.length_a   1.000
_cell.length_b   1.000
_cell.length_c   1.000
_cell.angle_alpha   90.00
_cell.angle_beta   90.00
_cell.angle_gamma   90.00
#
_symmetry.space_group_name_H-M   'P 1'
#
loop_
_entity.id
_entity.type
_entity.pdbx_description
1 polymer ?
#
loop_
_entity_poly.entity_id
_entity_poly.type
_entity_poly.pdbx_seq_one_letter_code
_entity_poly.pdbx_strand_id
1 'polypeptide(L)'
;LGWAEYFKIRRSRRLWQNIMTVPTSIVGLAGGALYFGSLDTDPLKPIMGLDPFMFYGICTAGCMGIGFLFGPTVGTALWRLTHKSKLPLIDARDREFFEHIARNRVPAELQSPTKPVPDYYGEKIGSVHQYRQWLKDQAKYKKRAL
;
A
#
# COMPACT_ATOMS: atom_id res chain seq x y z
N LEU A 1 0.85 24.16 6.67
CA LEU A 1 -0.07 23.43 5.75
C LEU A 1 -1.44 23.24 6.44
N GLY A 2 -2.55 23.56 5.79
CA GLY A 2 -3.89 23.34 6.37
C GLY A 2 -4.33 21.87 6.32
N TRP A 3 -5.30 21.46 7.16
CA TRP A 3 -5.79 20.07 7.21
C TRP A 3 -6.34 19.56 5.88
N ALA A 4 -7.11 20.39 5.16
CA ALA A 4 -7.68 20.00 3.86
C ALA A 4 -6.58 19.73 2.83
N GLU A 5 -5.55 20.58 2.78
CA GLU A 5 -4.41 20.41 1.88
C GLU A 5 -3.57 19.18 2.28
N TYR A 6 -3.35 18.98 3.59
CA TYR A 6 -2.66 17.79 4.11
C TYR A 6 -3.31 16.50 3.62
N PHE A 7 -4.63 16.38 3.79
CA PHE A 7 -5.35 15.18 3.35
C PHE A 7 -5.33 15.00 1.82
N LYS A 8 -5.33 16.09 1.04
CA LYS A 8 -5.16 16.02 -0.42
C LYS A 8 -3.79 15.45 -0.79
N ILE A 9 -2.74 15.91 -0.12
CA ILE A 9 -1.36 15.43 -0.33
C ILE A 9 -1.21 13.96 0.11
N ARG A 10 -1.75 13.59 1.28
CA ARG A 10 -1.77 12.20 1.77
C ARG A 10 -2.50 11.25 0.80
N ARG A 11 -3.62 11.69 0.22
CA ARG A 11 -4.33 10.93 -0.83
C ARG A 11 -3.51 10.81 -2.09
N SER A 12 -2.84 11.88 -2.51
CA SER A 12 -1.91 11.85 -3.64
C SER A 12 -0.82 10.80 -3.43
N ARG A 13 -0.17 10.75 -2.27
CA ARG A 13 0.84 9.72 -1.95
C ARG A 13 0.31 8.30 -2.15
N ARG A 14 -0.89 8.00 -1.64
CA ARG A 14 -1.55 6.68 -1.82
C ARG A 14 -1.87 6.37 -3.28
N LEU A 15 -2.29 7.38 -4.04
CA LEU A 15 -2.55 7.22 -5.47
C LEU A 15 -1.28 6.83 -6.22
N TRP A 16 -0.13 7.45 -5.92
CA TRP A 16 1.16 7.08 -6.50
C TRP A 16 1.57 5.65 -6.14
N GLN A 17 1.38 5.24 -4.90
CA GLN A 17 1.64 3.86 -4.46
C GLN A 17 0.81 2.84 -5.25
N ASN A 18 -0.47 3.14 -5.48
CA ASN A 18 -1.38 2.24 -6.18
C ASN A 18 -1.14 2.21 -7.70
N ILE A 19 -0.93 3.38 -8.33
CA ILE A 19 -0.75 3.46 -9.78
C ILE A 19 0.59 2.83 -10.19
N MET A 20 1.63 2.97 -9.36
CA MET A 20 2.95 2.43 -9.70
C MET A 20 3.03 0.91 -9.67
N THR A 21 2.04 0.20 -9.15
CA THR A 21 2.01 -1.27 -9.24
C THR A 21 1.92 -1.76 -10.69
N VAL A 22 1.22 -1.04 -11.57
CA VAL A 22 1.03 -1.43 -12.97
C VAL A 22 2.35 -1.38 -13.75
N PRO A 23 3.07 -0.25 -13.85
CA PRO A 23 4.32 -0.19 -14.59
C PRO A 23 5.40 -1.09 -13.97
N THR A 24 5.49 -1.23 -12.64
CA THR A 24 6.48 -2.14 -12.04
C THR A 24 6.15 -3.61 -12.30
N SER A 25 4.87 -3.98 -12.36
CA SER A 25 4.45 -5.32 -12.80
C SER A 25 4.83 -5.58 -14.25
N ILE A 26 4.61 -4.61 -15.14
CA ILE A 26 4.99 -4.72 -16.55
C ILE A 26 6.50 -4.86 -16.71
N VAL A 27 7.28 -4.07 -15.97
CA VAL A 27 8.75 -4.18 -15.96
C VAL A 27 9.19 -5.55 -15.43
N GLY A 28 8.57 -6.05 -14.36
CA GLY A 28 8.84 -7.39 -13.84
C GLY A 28 8.50 -8.49 -14.85
N LEU A 29 7.35 -8.39 -15.51
CA LEU A 29 6.93 -9.32 -16.55
C LEU A 29 7.89 -9.31 -17.74
N ALA A 30 8.21 -8.12 -18.25
CA ALA A 30 9.13 -7.95 -19.38
C ALA A 30 10.53 -8.47 -19.03
N GLY A 31 11.04 -8.16 -17.84
CA GLY A 31 12.32 -8.67 -17.35
C GLY A 31 12.33 -10.19 -17.24
N GLY A 32 11.26 -10.79 -16.70
CA GLY A 32 11.11 -12.24 -16.64
C GLY A 32 11.08 -12.87 -18.04
N ALA A 33 10.27 -12.33 -18.95
CA ALA A 33 10.15 -12.82 -20.32
C ALA A 33 11.46 -12.72 -21.10
N LEU A 34 12.21 -11.62 -20.95
CA LEU A 34 13.52 -11.44 -21.58
C LEU A 34 14.54 -12.44 -21.02
N TYR A 35 14.56 -12.63 -19.69
CA TYR A 35 15.49 -13.56 -19.05
C TYR A 35 15.19 -15.01 -19.42
N PHE A 36 13.97 -15.49 -19.14
CA PHE A 36 13.61 -16.88 -19.39
C PHE A 36 13.47 -17.22 -20.87
N GLY A 37 13.09 -16.24 -21.71
CA GLY A 37 13.05 -16.41 -23.16
C GLY A 37 14.43 -16.51 -23.82
N SER A 38 15.50 -16.09 -23.11
CA SER A 38 16.88 -16.24 -23.58
C SER A 38 17.52 -17.58 -23.20
N LEU A 39 16.86 -18.39 -22.37
CA LEU A 39 17.36 -19.70 -21.96
C LEU A 39 17.08 -20.75 -23.05
N ASP A 40 18.08 -21.57 -23.34
CA ASP A 40 17.89 -22.73 -24.22
C ASP A 40 16.91 -23.73 -23.56
N THR A 41 15.87 -24.11 -24.31
CA THR A 41 14.84 -25.03 -23.84
C THR A 41 14.91 -26.34 -24.62
N ASP A 42 15.16 -27.45 -23.93
CA ASP A 42 15.08 -28.80 -24.48
C ASP A 42 13.74 -29.43 -24.07
N PRO A 43 12.78 -29.62 -25.01
CA PRO A 43 11.45 -30.14 -24.69
C PRO A 43 11.47 -31.54 -24.05
N LEU A 44 12.56 -32.29 -24.21
CA LEU A 44 12.70 -33.65 -23.68
C LEU A 44 13.16 -33.69 -22.22
N LYS A 45 13.55 -32.55 -21.64
CA LYS A 45 14.05 -32.45 -20.27
C LYS A 45 13.06 -31.66 -19.41
N PRO A 46 12.09 -32.33 -18.75
CA PRO A 46 11.13 -31.65 -17.90
C PRO A 46 11.82 -31.04 -16.67
N ILE A 47 11.35 -29.86 -16.26
CA ILE A 47 11.81 -29.16 -15.06
C ILE A 47 10.75 -29.35 -13.98
N MET A 48 11.11 -30.04 -12.88
CA MET A 48 10.17 -30.39 -11.81
C MET A 48 8.90 -31.12 -12.29
N GLY A 49 9.02 -31.93 -13.35
CA GLY A 49 7.90 -32.67 -13.94
C GLY A 49 6.98 -31.84 -14.84
N LEU A 50 7.29 -30.55 -15.06
CA LEU A 50 6.62 -29.69 -16.03
C LEU A 50 7.46 -29.57 -17.29
N ASP A 51 6.81 -29.32 -18.43
CA ASP A 51 7.56 -28.92 -19.62
C ASP A 51 8.26 -27.57 -19.37
N PRO A 52 9.44 -27.33 -19.97
CA PRO A 52 10.20 -26.10 -19.75
C PRO A 52 9.42 -24.81 -20.09
N PHE A 53 8.54 -24.84 -21.09
CA PHE A 53 7.78 -23.67 -21.52
C PHE A 53 6.76 -23.26 -20.46
N MET A 54 6.00 -24.22 -19.91
CA MET A 54 5.09 -24.00 -18.80
C MET A 54 5.84 -23.54 -17.55
N PHE A 55 6.97 -24.18 -17.21
CA PHE A 55 7.75 -23.81 -16.04
C PHE A 55 8.24 -22.36 -16.12
N TYR A 56 8.85 -21.96 -17.24
CA TYR A 56 9.32 -20.59 -17.45
C TYR A 56 8.19 -19.58 -17.60
N GLY A 57 7.03 -19.97 -18.15
CA GLY A 57 5.83 -19.16 -18.14
C GLY A 57 5.36 -18.82 -16.72
N ILE A 58 5.35 -19.82 -15.83
CA ILE A 58 5.03 -19.62 -14.40
C ILE A 58 6.08 -18.72 -13.73
N CYS A 59 7.36 -18.95 -13.96
CA CYS A 59 8.41 -18.09 -13.42
C CYS A 59 8.29 -16.63 -13.90
N THR A 60 7.97 -16.43 -15.18
CA THR A 60 7.73 -15.10 -15.77
C THR A 60 6.52 -14.41 -15.14
N ALA A 61 5.42 -15.13 -14.93
CA ALA A 61 4.27 -14.61 -14.19
C ALA A 61 4.64 -14.31 -12.72
N GLY A 62 5.52 -15.10 -12.11
CA GLY A 62 6.11 -14.82 -10.80
C GLY A 62 6.86 -13.50 -10.77
N CYS A 63 7.68 -13.19 -11.79
CA CYS A 63 8.38 -11.90 -11.90
C CYS A 63 7.42 -10.72 -12.00
N MET A 64 6.29 -10.87 -12.70
CA MET A 64 5.22 -9.87 -12.71
C MET A 64 4.66 -9.64 -11.30
N GLY A 65 4.38 -10.71 -10.55
CA GLY A 65 3.91 -10.64 -9.17
C GLY A 65 4.91 -9.96 -8.23
N ILE A 66 6.20 -10.22 -8.40
CA ILE A 66 7.26 -9.52 -7.67
C ILE A 66 7.24 -8.03 -8.02
N GLY A 67 7.18 -7.68 -9.31
CA GLY A 67 7.05 -6.31 -9.77
C GLY A 67 5.85 -5.57 -9.15
N PHE A 68 4.70 -6.24 -9.04
CA PHE A 68 3.52 -5.72 -8.36
C PHE A 68 3.79 -5.36 -6.90
N LEU A 69 4.46 -6.25 -6.15
CA LEU A 69 4.81 -6.04 -4.73
C LEU A 69 5.78 -4.88 -4.52
N PHE A 70 6.71 -4.65 -5.46
CA PHE A 70 7.63 -3.51 -5.41
C PHE A 70 6.99 -2.17 -5.78
N GLY A 71 5.83 -2.18 -6.46
CA GLY A 71 5.12 -0.99 -6.94
C GLY A 71 4.91 0.12 -5.91
N PRO A 72 4.31 -0.17 -4.73
CA PRO A 72 4.08 0.85 -3.70
C PRO A 72 5.37 1.48 -3.16
N THR A 73 6.46 0.71 -3.07
CA THR A 73 7.77 1.21 -2.64
C THR A 73 8.35 2.18 -3.66
N VAL A 74 8.34 1.81 -4.94
CA VAL A 74 8.77 2.67 -6.05
C VAL A 74 7.90 3.93 -6.13
N GLY A 75 6.58 3.79 -6.02
CA GLY A 75 5.65 4.91 -6.03
C GLY A 75 5.85 5.87 -4.86
N THR A 76 6.18 5.36 -3.67
CA THR A 76 6.55 6.21 -2.53
C THR A 76 7.83 6.97 -2.81
N ALA A 77 8.86 6.32 -3.35
CA ALA A 77 10.14 6.96 -3.66
C ALA A 77 9.95 8.10 -4.69
N LEU A 78 9.28 7.83 -5.82
CA LEU A 78 9.00 8.84 -6.85
C LEU A 78 8.15 10.00 -6.33
N TRP A 79 7.13 9.71 -5.50
CA TRP A 79 6.32 10.75 -4.88
C TRP A 79 7.16 11.66 -3.96
N ARG A 80 8.08 11.10 -3.15
CA ARG A 80 8.97 11.89 -2.29
C ARG A 80 9.92 12.77 -3.11
N LEU A 81 10.45 12.26 -4.22
CA LEU A 81 11.35 13.02 -5.10
C LEU A 81 10.62 14.23 -5.73
N THR A 82 9.39 14.03 -6.19
CA THR A 82 8.57 15.09 -6.80
C THR A 82 8.06 16.11 -5.78
N HIS A 83 7.84 15.71 -4.52
CA HIS A 83 7.30 16.57 -3.46
C HIS A 83 8.35 17.00 -2.42
N LYS A 84 9.65 16.90 -2.75
CA LYS A 84 10.77 17.10 -1.82
C LYS A 84 10.70 18.40 -1.00
N SER A 85 10.25 19.50 -1.61
CA SER A 85 10.16 20.82 -0.96
C SER A 85 9.09 20.87 0.13
N LYS A 86 8.03 20.06 0.02
CA LYS A 86 6.93 20.01 0.98
C LYS A 86 7.12 18.92 2.04
N LEU A 87 8.10 18.03 1.89
CA LEU A 87 8.31 16.89 2.79
C LEU A 87 8.39 17.29 4.27
N PRO A 88 9.20 18.30 4.69
CA PRO A 88 9.29 18.64 6.11
C PRO A 88 7.96 19.09 6.71
N LEU A 89 7.16 19.82 5.93
CA LEU A 89 5.83 20.29 6.34
C LEU A 89 4.81 19.15 6.41
N ILE A 90 4.93 18.16 5.52
CA ILE A 90 4.07 16.99 5.48
C ILE A 90 4.42 16.07 6.65
N ASP A 91 5.71 15.81 6.90
CA ASP A 91 6.18 14.96 7.98
C ASP A 91 5.77 15.54 9.36
N ALA A 92 5.87 16.87 9.53
CA ALA A 92 5.38 17.54 10.74
C ALA A 92 3.87 17.35 10.93
N ARG A 93 3.07 17.50 9.85
CA ARG A 93 1.62 17.27 9.91
C ARG A 93 1.23 15.80 10.07
N ASP A 94 2.00 14.88 9.50
CA ASP A 94 1.82 13.44 9.70
C ASP A 94 1.97 13.10 11.18
N ARG A 95 3.00 13.65 11.84
CA ARG A 95 3.21 13.46 13.29
C ARG A 95 2.02 13.97 14.10
N GLU A 96 1.59 15.22 13.87
CA GLU A 96 0.43 15.78 14.57
C GLU A 96 -0.84 14.95 14.33
N PHE A 97 -1.06 14.50 13.08
CA PHE A 97 -2.18 13.64 12.74
C PHE A 97 -2.11 12.33 13.52
N PHE A 98 -0.96 11.67 13.59
CA PHE A 98 -0.82 10.43 14.36
C PHE A 98 -0.99 10.65 15.86
N GLU A 99 -0.57 11.79 16.39
CA GLU A 99 -0.86 12.18 17.78
C GLU A 99 -2.36 12.40 18.01
N HIS A 100 -3.09 12.96 17.04
CA HIS A 100 -4.55 13.06 17.10
C HIS A 100 -5.22 11.68 17.05
N ILE A 101 -4.75 10.76 16.20
CA ILE A 101 -5.29 9.39 16.14
C ILE A 101 -5.00 8.65 17.45
N ALA A 102 -3.77 8.69 17.95
CA ALA A 102 -3.36 8.02 19.18
C ALA A 102 -4.17 8.48 20.41
N ARG A 103 -4.48 9.78 20.49
CA ARG A 103 -5.30 10.35 21.58
C ARG A 103 -6.78 9.99 21.51
N ASN A 104 -7.33 9.83 20.30
CA ASN A 104 -8.77 9.66 20.10
C ASN A 104 -9.20 8.23 19.77
N ARG A 105 -8.26 7.33 19.44
CA ARG A 105 -8.57 5.92 19.18
C ARG A 105 -9.08 5.23 20.43
N VAL A 106 -9.95 4.25 20.24
CA VAL A 106 -10.39 3.35 21.31
C VAL A 106 -9.17 2.62 21.90
N PRO A 107 -9.06 2.46 23.24
CA PRO A 107 -8.03 1.62 23.86
C PRO A 107 -8.01 0.21 23.28
N ALA A 108 -6.82 -0.39 23.13
CA ALA A 108 -6.69 -1.74 22.60
C ALA A 108 -7.44 -2.79 23.46
N GLU A 109 -7.54 -2.55 24.76
CA GLU A 109 -8.22 -3.40 25.74
C GLU A 109 -9.73 -3.53 25.52
N LEU A 110 -10.36 -2.50 24.94
CA LEU A 110 -11.81 -2.52 24.66
C LEU A 110 -12.14 -3.24 23.35
N GLN A 111 -11.15 -3.81 22.66
CA GLN A 111 -11.38 -4.51 21.39
C GLN A 111 -11.90 -5.91 21.64
N SER A 112 -13.01 -6.23 20.99
CA SER A 112 -13.57 -7.59 20.96
C SER A 112 -13.32 -8.25 19.61
N PRO A 113 -12.89 -9.54 19.57
CA PRO A 113 -12.77 -10.30 18.32
C PRO A 113 -14.08 -10.39 17.53
N THR A 114 -15.24 -10.34 18.21
CA THR A 114 -16.55 -10.42 17.56
C THR A 114 -17.04 -9.07 17.04
N LYS A 115 -16.40 -7.97 17.44
CA LYS A 115 -16.75 -6.60 17.02
C LYS A 115 -15.46 -5.80 16.80
N PRO A 116 -14.75 -5.99 15.69
CA PRO A 116 -13.50 -5.26 15.45
C PRO A 116 -13.75 -3.75 15.29
N VAL A 117 -12.77 -2.95 15.68
CA VAL A 117 -12.80 -1.50 15.46
C VAL A 117 -12.69 -1.24 13.94
N PRO A 118 -13.55 -0.39 13.34
CA PRO A 118 -13.59 -0.22 11.88
C PRO A 118 -12.28 0.28 11.23
N ASP A 119 -11.53 1.13 11.94
CA ASP A 119 -10.24 1.68 11.53
C ASP A 119 -9.47 2.15 12.78
N TYR A 120 -8.58 1.30 13.31
CA TYR A 120 -7.84 1.60 14.54
C TYR A 120 -6.73 2.66 14.34
N TYR A 121 -6.08 2.64 13.17
CA TYR A 121 -4.92 3.50 12.86
C TYR A 121 -5.27 4.76 12.05
N GLY A 122 -6.55 4.97 11.72
CA GLY A 122 -6.98 6.10 10.91
C GLY A 122 -6.43 6.01 9.48
N GLU A 123 -6.22 4.80 8.96
CA GLU A 123 -5.64 4.59 7.65
C GLU A 123 -6.56 5.11 6.55
N LYS A 124 -7.88 4.93 6.68
CA LYS A 124 -8.85 5.25 5.64
C LYS A 124 -9.18 6.76 5.61
N ILE A 125 -8.62 7.54 6.53
CA ILE A 125 -8.87 8.97 6.65
C ILE A 125 -8.09 9.73 5.57
N GLY A 126 -8.82 10.21 4.56
CA GLY A 126 -8.30 10.99 3.44
C GLY A 126 -9.03 12.32 3.23
N SER A 127 -9.81 12.79 4.21
CA SER A 127 -10.44 14.11 4.22
C SER A 127 -10.82 14.54 5.64
N VAL A 128 -11.07 15.84 5.84
CA VAL A 128 -11.56 16.38 7.12
C VAL A 128 -12.92 15.79 7.49
N HIS A 129 -13.79 15.55 6.51
CA HIS A 129 -15.08 14.93 6.74
C HIS A 129 -14.93 13.48 7.24
N GLN A 130 -14.06 12.69 6.60
CA GLN A 130 -13.74 11.33 7.02
C GLN A 130 -13.12 11.31 8.43
N TYR A 131 -12.28 12.29 8.77
CA TYR A 131 -11.72 12.41 10.11
C TYR A 131 -12.82 12.65 11.17
N ARG A 132 -13.77 13.55 10.90
CA ARG A 132 -14.91 13.78 11.80
C ARG A 132 -15.79 12.54 11.94
N GLN A 133 -16.02 11.81 10.85
CA GLN A 133 -16.77 10.56 10.89
C GLN A 133 -16.05 9.51 11.73
N TRP A 134 -14.74 9.35 11.51
CA TRP A 134 -13.89 8.45 12.30
C TRP A 134 -13.97 8.75 13.80
N LEU A 135 -13.93 10.03 14.21
CA LEU A 135 -14.10 10.41 15.63
C LEU A 135 -15.46 9.95 16.20
N LYS A 136 -16.54 10.09 15.43
CA LYS A 136 -17.87 9.61 15.84
C LYS A 136 -17.91 8.09 15.96
N ASP A 137 -17.26 7.38 15.04
CA ASP A 137 -17.21 5.92 15.03
C ASP A 137 -16.43 5.39 16.24
N GLN A 138 -15.28 6.00 16.58
CA GLN A 138 -14.52 5.67 17.80
C GLN A 138 -15.35 5.92 19.07
N ALA A 139 -16.04 7.07 19.15
CA ALA A 139 -16.90 7.38 20.29
C ALA A 139 -18.09 6.41 20.44
N LYS A 140 -18.74 6.05 19.32
CA LYS A 140 -19.83 5.09 19.29
C LYS A 140 -19.37 3.69 19.69
N TYR A 141 -18.16 3.30 19.27
CA TYR A 141 -17.56 2.03 19.68
C TYR A 141 -17.26 2.02 21.18
N LYS A 142 -16.61 3.07 21.72
CA LYS A 142 -16.30 3.19 23.15
C LYS A 142 -17.56 3.06 24.02
N LYS A 143 -18.67 3.72 23.62
CA LYS A 143 -19.96 3.63 24.32
C LYS A 143 -20.62 2.25 24.28
N ARG A 144 -20.26 1.40 23.33
CA ARG A 144 -20.80 0.04 23.20
C ARG A 144 -19.93 -1.02 23.90
N ALA A 145 -18.68 -0.67 24.17
CA ALA A 145 -17.68 -1.54 24.78
C ALA A 145 -17.58 -1.35 26.30
N LEU A 146 -17.99 -0.17 26.80
CA LEU A 146 -18.27 0.10 28.21
C LEU A 146 -19.71 -0.32 28.55
#